data_AF-A0A0G4NJV7-F1
#
_entry.id   AF-A0A0G4NJV7-F1
#
_cell.length_a   1.000
_cell.length_b   1.000
_cell.length_c   1.000
_cell.angle_alpha   90.00
_cell.angle_beta   90.00
_cell.angle_gamma   90.00
#
_symmetry.space_group_name_H-M   'P 1'
#
loop_
_entity.id
_entity.type
_entity.pdbx_description
1 polymer ?
#
loop_
_entity_poly.entity_id
_entity_poly.type
_entity_poly.pdbx_seq_one_letter_code
_entity_poly.pdbx_strand_id
1 'polypeptide(L)'
;MSDPQTDPFRKIDVTTALQYGTAEGYAPLLAYIRHFARTNLHPNVPYAKGPEVILTCGSTDGMAKSLELLVTPWDARHDSPRDRPHLLVEKFLYSNVLAQSMPRGVRPVPVE
;
A
#
# COMPACT_ATOMS: atom_id res chain seq x y z
N MET A 1 12.12 3.68 32.40
CA MET A 1 12.31 4.13 31.01
C MET A 1 13.22 3.11 30.34
N SER A 2 12.76 2.42 29.29
CA SER A 2 13.60 1.48 28.54
C SER A 2 14.66 2.25 27.75
N ASP A 3 15.88 1.70 27.70
CA ASP A 3 16.98 2.25 26.93
C ASP A 3 16.61 2.22 25.43
N PRO A 4 16.66 3.34 24.69
CA PRO A 4 16.37 3.36 23.25
C PRO A 4 17.26 2.40 22.44
N GLN A 5 18.42 1.97 22.95
CA GLN A 5 19.22 0.93 22.32
C GLN A 5 18.63 -0.48 22.43
N THR A 6 17.72 -0.71 23.38
CA THR A 6 17.09 -2.03 23.61
C THR A 6 15.71 -2.18 22.96
N ASP A 7 15.04 -1.08 22.61
CA ASP A 7 13.73 -1.09 21.96
C ASP A 7 13.88 -1.19 20.42
N PRO A 8 13.51 -2.32 19.79
CA PRO A 8 13.65 -2.49 18.34
C PRO A 8 12.87 -1.46 17.52
N PHE A 9 11.82 -0.84 18.08
CA PHE A 9 11.03 0.19 17.39
C PHE A 9 11.65 1.60 17.49
N ARG A 10 12.76 1.76 18.21
CA ARG A 10 13.48 3.04 18.36
C ARG A 10 14.94 2.93 17.98
N LYS A 11 15.52 1.73 18.03
CA LYS A 11 16.91 1.47 17.72
C LYS A 11 17.20 1.67 16.23
N ILE A 12 18.05 2.63 15.89
CA ILE A 12 18.53 2.84 14.53
C ILE A 12 20.02 2.47 14.46
N ASP A 13 20.36 1.36 13.81
CA ASP A 13 21.75 0.90 13.67
C ASP A 13 22.04 0.25 12.32
N VAL A 14 23.28 0.41 11.85
CA VAL A 14 23.73 -0.06 10.52
C VAL A 14 23.79 -1.60 10.46
N THR A 15 24.09 -2.26 11.57
CA THR A 15 24.19 -3.73 11.62
C THR A 15 22.83 -4.37 11.33
N THR A 16 21.75 -3.83 11.89
CA THR A 16 20.37 -4.27 11.62
C THR A 16 19.92 -3.86 10.23
N ALA A 17 20.23 -2.62 9.81
CA ALA A 17 19.78 -2.10 8.52
C ALA A 17 20.38 -2.83 7.30
N LEU A 18 21.60 -3.35 7.42
CA LEU A 18 22.27 -4.11 6.35
C LEU A 18 21.94 -5.60 6.36
N GLN A 19 21.22 -6.09 7.38
CA GLN A 19 20.77 -7.47 7.45
C GLN A 19 19.42 -7.64 6.74
N TYR A 20 19.09 -8.88 6.36
CA TYR A 20 17.74 -9.20 5.89
C TYR A 20 16.68 -8.76 6.89
N GLY A 21 15.75 -7.93 6.42
CA GLY A 21 14.58 -7.47 7.17
C GLY A 21 13.37 -8.37 6.99
N THR A 22 12.31 -8.08 7.74
CA THR A 22 11.00 -8.70 7.55
C THR A 22 10.22 -7.99 6.43
N ALA A 23 9.11 -8.60 5.97
CA ALA A 23 8.23 -7.95 4.99
C ALA A 23 7.56 -6.67 5.51
N GLU A 24 7.46 -6.50 6.83
CA GLU A 24 6.99 -5.26 7.47
C GLU A 24 8.02 -4.11 7.34
N GLY A 25 9.25 -4.47 6.96
CA GLY A 25 10.38 -3.58 6.77
C GLY A 25 11.01 -3.12 8.10
N TYR A 26 11.65 -1.96 8.07
CA TYR A 26 12.47 -1.52 9.20
C TYR A 26 11.61 -1.00 10.35
N ALA A 27 11.66 -1.68 11.50
CA ALA A 27 10.74 -1.45 12.63
C ALA A 27 10.67 0.01 13.12
N PRO A 28 11.78 0.76 13.28
CA PRO A 28 11.72 2.17 13.66
C PRO A 28 11.02 3.05 12.61
N LEU A 29 11.25 2.77 11.32
CA LEU A 29 10.61 3.50 10.24
C LEU A 29 9.11 3.21 10.19
N LEU A 30 8.72 1.93 10.36
CA LEU A 30 7.33 1.51 10.44
C LEU A 30 6.61 2.21 11.60
N ALA A 31 7.21 2.22 12.79
CA ALA A 31 6.64 2.88 13.97
C ALA A 31 6.46 4.39 13.76
N TYR A 32 7.47 5.04 13.16
CA TYR A 32 7.40 6.46 12.83
C TYR A 32 6.28 6.76 11.82
N ILE A 33 6.22 6.05 10.69
CA ILE A 33 5.21 6.28 9.64
C ILE A 33 3.80 6.01 10.17
N ARG A 34 3.62 4.96 10.97
CA ARG A 34 2.34 4.67 11.64
C ARG A 34 1.91 5.83 12.54
N HIS A 35 2.82 6.34 13.36
CA HIS A 35 2.54 7.49 14.20
C HIS A 35 2.21 8.74 13.35
N PHE A 36 2.99 9.01 12.31
CA PHE A 36 2.76 10.14 11.40
C PHE A 36 1.38 10.06 10.73
N ALA A 37 1.00 8.88 10.22
CA ALA A 37 -0.29 8.65 9.58
C ALA A 37 -1.47 8.86 10.56
N ARG A 38 -1.36 8.34 11.78
CA ARG A 38 -2.40 8.46 12.81
C ARG A 38 -2.53 9.88 13.35
N THR A 39 -1.43 10.61 13.47
CA THR A 39 -1.44 11.93 14.11
C THR A 39 -1.69 13.07 13.11
N ASN A 40 -1.17 12.96 11.87
CA ASN A 40 -1.18 14.08 10.91
C ASN A 40 -2.07 13.83 9.70
N LEU A 41 -2.12 12.61 9.15
CA LEU A 41 -2.89 12.34 7.93
C LEU A 41 -4.35 11.96 8.23
N HIS A 42 -4.57 11.14 9.25
CA HIS A 42 -5.87 10.59 9.60
C HIS A 42 -6.16 10.66 11.11
N PRO A 43 -6.13 11.86 11.73
CA PRO A 43 -6.33 12.02 13.17
C PRO A 43 -7.71 11.59 13.66
N ASN A 44 -8.73 11.65 12.80
CA ASN A 44 -10.13 11.46 13.16
C ASN A 44 -10.73 10.19 12.56
N VAL A 45 -9.92 9.18 12.22
CA VAL A 45 -10.47 7.94 11.69
C VAL A 45 -11.34 7.26 12.76
N PRO A 46 -12.54 6.75 12.43
CA PRO A 46 -13.43 6.14 13.41
C PRO A 46 -12.99 4.72 13.84
N TYR A 47 -11.98 4.13 13.21
CA TYR A 47 -11.53 2.77 13.50
C TYR A 47 -10.67 2.71 14.78
N ALA A 48 -10.97 1.72 15.63
CA ALA A 48 -10.19 1.47 16.84
C ALA A 48 -8.70 1.29 16.51
N LYS A 49 -7.83 1.95 17.28
CA LYS A 49 -6.36 1.98 17.12
C LYS A 49 -5.85 2.74 15.88
N GLY A 50 -6.71 3.34 15.07
CA GLY A 50 -6.32 4.14 13.91
C GLY A 50 -5.91 3.31 12.68
N PRO A 51 -5.56 3.95 11.54
CA PRO A 51 -5.06 3.23 10.36
C PRO A 51 -3.77 2.47 10.66
N GLU A 52 -3.54 1.38 9.95
CA GLU A 52 -2.27 0.66 9.92
C GLU A 52 -1.53 0.96 8.61
N VAL A 53 -0.21 0.72 8.58
CA VAL A 53 0.65 1.05 7.44
C VAL A 53 1.48 -0.15 7.01
N ILE A 54 1.80 -0.22 5.72
CA ILE A 54 2.67 -1.24 5.13
C ILE A 54 3.78 -0.50 4.37
N LEU A 55 5.04 -0.90 4.58
CA LEU A 55 6.16 -0.34 3.83
C LEU A 55 6.15 -0.88 2.40
N THR A 56 6.44 0.01 1.45
CA THR A 56 6.46 -0.29 0.01
C THR A 56 7.77 0.18 -0.60
N CYS A 57 8.07 -0.32 -1.80
CA CYS A 57 9.18 0.17 -2.62
C CYS A 57 8.81 1.46 -3.38
N GLY A 58 7.76 2.18 -2.94
CA GLY A 58 7.24 3.39 -3.55
C GLY A 58 5.79 3.23 -4.04
N SER A 59 5.20 4.34 -4.50
CA SER A 59 3.76 4.38 -4.85
C SER A 59 3.37 3.46 -6.01
N THR A 60 4.28 3.19 -6.95
CA THR A 60 4.05 2.21 -8.03
C THR A 60 3.84 0.80 -7.46
N ASP A 61 4.67 0.38 -6.51
CA ASP A 61 4.52 -0.89 -5.80
C ASP A 61 3.27 -0.90 -4.90
N GLY A 62 2.97 0.22 -4.23
CA GLY A 62 1.72 0.38 -3.48
C GLY A 62 0.46 0.21 -4.33
N MET A 63 0.46 0.75 -5.56
CA MET A 63 -0.65 0.57 -6.51
C MET A 63 -0.76 -0.89 -6.96
N ALA A 64 0.36 -1.54 -7.28
CA ALA A 64 0.37 -2.95 -7.67
C ALA A 64 -0.21 -3.84 -6.57
N LYS A 65 0.23 -3.66 -5.32
CA LYS A 65 -0.29 -4.36 -4.14
C LYS A 65 -1.78 -4.12 -3.92
N SER A 66 -2.24 -2.88 -4.14
CA SER A 66 -3.67 -2.54 -4.02
C SER A 66 -4.51 -3.27 -5.06
N LEU A 67 -4.02 -3.38 -6.31
CA LEU A 67 -4.68 -4.18 -7.34
C LEU A 67 -4.69 -5.67 -6.99
N GLU A 68 -3.58 -6.21 -6.50
CA GLU A 68 -3.52 -7.62 -6.09
C GLU A 68 -4.49 -7.97 -4.97
N LEU A 69 -4.66 -7.04 -4.01
CA LEU A 69 -5.57 -7.23 -2.90
C LEU A 69 -7.05 -7.13 -3.31
N LEU A 70 -7.38 -6.19 -4.20
CA LEU A 70 -8.77 -5.79 -4.48
C LEU A 70 -9.33 -6.33 -5.80
N VAL A 71 -8.47 -6.81 -6.71
CA VAL A 71 -8.86 -7.20 -8.06
C VAL A 71 -8.55 -8.67 -8.31
N THR A 72 -9.58 -9.42 -8.68
CA THR A 72 -9.42 -10.72 -9.35
C THR A 72 -9.11 -10.49 -10.83
N PRO A 73 -7.97 -10.97 -11.37
CA PRO A 73 -7.65 -10.84 -12.78
C PRO A 73 -8.74 -11.46 -13.67
N TRP A 74 -8.97 -10.84 -14.83
CA TRP A 74 -10.00 -11.27 -15.79
C TRP A 74 -9.39 -11.49 -17.19
N ASP A 75 -9.72 -12.63 -17.81
CA ASP A 75 -9.31 -13.03 -19.14
C ASP A 75 -10.53 -13.20 -20.07
N ALA A 76 -10.56 -12.42 -21.15
CA ALA A 76 -11.64 -12.42 -22.13
C ALA A 76 -11.89 -13.77 -22.82
N ARG A 77 -10.92 -14.70 -22.78
CA ARG A 77 -11.05 -16.03 -23.39
C ARG A 77 -11.78 -17.03 -22.51
N HIS A 78 -11.73 -16.84 -21.20
CA HIS A 78 -12.19 -17.81 -20.22
C HIS A 78 -13.32 -17.27 -19.34
N ASP A 79 -13.31 -15.97 -19.06
CA ASP A 79 -14.20 -15.36 -18.08
C ASP A 79 -15.41 -14.67 -18.71
N SER A 80 -16.52 -14.67 -17.99
CA SER A 80 -17.75 -13.99 -18.40
C SER A 80 -17.54 -12.47 -18.44
N PRO A 81 -18.05 -11.76 -19.47
CA PRO A 81 -18.01 -10.30 -19.51
C PRO A 81 -18.70 -9.60 -18.32
N ARG A 82 -19.63 -10.28 -17.64
CA ARG A 82 -20.35 -9.74 -16.48
C ARG A 82 -19.47 -9.62 -15.23
N ASP A 83 -18.43 -10.44 -15.15
CA ASP A 83 -17.55 -10.53 -13.97
C ASP A 83 -16.31 -9.64 -14.11
N ARG A 84 -16.22 -8.88 -15.21
CA ARG A 84 -15.07 -8.03 -15.48
C ARG A 84 -14.92 -6.94 -14.41
N PRO A 85 -13.75 -6.82 -13.75
CA PRO A 85 -13.52 -5.78 -12.76
C PRO A 85 -13.43 -4.39 -13.41
N HIS A 86 -13.90 -3.38 -12.68
CA HIS A 86 -13.87 -1.99 -13.09
C HIS A 86 -13.17 -1.14 -12.03
N LEU A 87 -12.42 -0.13 -12.46
CA LEU A 87 -11.74 0.82 -11.58
C LEU A 87 -12.24 2.23 -11.88
N LEU A 88 -12.85 2.87 -10.88
CA LEU A 88 -13.21 4.29 -10.98
C LEU A 88 -11.94 5.13 -10.97
N VAL A 89 -11.79 6.02 -11.94
CA VAL A 89 -10.61 6.88 -12.09
C VAL A 89 -11.02 8.30 -12.45
N GLU A 90 -10.24 9.29 -12.03
CA GLU A 90 -10.44 10.68 -12.47
C GLU A 90 -10.26 10.78 -14.00
N LYS A 91 -10.99 11.72 -14.64
CA LYS A 91 -10.89 11.97 -16.09
C LYS A 91 -9.46 12.22 -16.57
N PHE A 92 -8.66 12.91 -15.75
CA PHE A 92 -7.25 13.16 -15.98
C PHE A 92 -6.45 12.59 -14.81
N LEU A 93 -5.90 11.39 -15.01
CA LEU A 93 -5.18 10.67 -13.96
C LEU A 93 -3.72 10.40 -14.33
N TYR A 94 -2.95 9.93 -13.34
CA TYR A 94 -1.61 9.41 -13.56
C TYR A 94 -1.63 8.09 -14.35
N SER A 95 -1.08 8.10 -15.56
CA SER A 95 -1.19 7.01 -16.54
C SER A 95 -0.62 5.66 -16.09
N ASN A 96 0.32 5.64 -15.14
CA ASN A 96 0.90 4.40 -14.61
C ASN A 96 -0.17 3.50 -13.95
N VAL A 97 -1.27 4.06 -13.45
CA VAL A 97 -2.39 3.28 -12.91
C VAL A 97 -3.03 2.42 -14.01
N LEU A 98 -3.14 2.95 -15.23
CA LEU A 98 -3.68 2.20 -16.38
C LEU A 98 -2.73 1.09 -16.83
N ALA A 99 -1.42 1.40 -16.86
CA ALA A 99 -0.39 0.44 -17.22
C ALA A 99 -0.37 -0.79 -16.29
N GLN A 100 -0.74 -0.62 -15.02
CA GLN A 100 -0.79 -1.71 -14.04
C GLN A 100 -2.15 -2.44 -13.99
N SER A 101 -3.27 -1.73 -14.20
CA SER A 101 -4.61 -2.29 -14.05
C SER A 101 -5.14 -2.99 -15.30
N MET A 102 -4.91 -2.43 -16.50
CA MET A 102 -5.45 -2.97 -17.75
C MET A 102 -4.92 -4.38 -18.10
N PRO A 103 -3.63 -4.72 -17.87
CA PRO A 103 -3.14 -6.08 -18.08
C PRO A 103 -3.83 -7.15 -17.22
N ARG A 104 -4.44 -6.75 -16.09
CA ARG A 104 -5.22 -7.64 -15.22
C ARG A 104 -6.69 -7.77 -15.68
N GLY A 105 -7.04 -7.25 -16.86
CA GLY A 105 -8.40 -7.27 -17.38
C GLY A 105 -9.30 -6.15 -16.84
N VAL A 106 -8.81 -5.29 -15.96
CA VAL A 106 -9.57 -4.20 -15.35
C VAL A 106 -9.96 -3.16 -16.41
N ARG A 107 -11.22 -2.72 -16.37
CA ARG A 107 -11.69 -1.62 -17.20
C ARG A 107 -11.70 -0.30 -16.39
N PRO A 108 -10.94 0.73 -16.79
CA PRO A 108 -11.05 2.05 -16.17
C PRO A 108 -12.39 2.69 -16.52
N VAL A 109 -13.02 3.34 -15.54
CA VAL A 109 -14.28 4.07 -15.68
C VAL A 109 -14.06 5.50 -15.21
N PRO A 110 -14.07 6.49 -16.13
CA PRO A 110 -13.82 7.88 -15.77
C PRO A 110 -14.98 8.44 -14.94
N VAL A 111 -14.66 9.20 -13.89
CA VAL A 111 -15.59 10.03 -13.11
C VAL A 111 -15.24 11.51 -13.29
N GLU A 112 -16.27 12.36 -13.35
CA GLU A 112 -16.17 13.82 -13.51
C GLU A 112 -16.20 14.58 -12.19
#